data_AF-A0A846TCA0-F1
#
_entry.id   AF-A0A846TCA0-F1
#
_cell.length_a   1.000
_cell.length_b   1.000
_cell.length_c   1.000
_cell.angle_alpha   90.00
_cell.angle_beta   90.00
_cell.angle_gamma   90.00
#
_symmetry.space_group_name_H-M   'P 1'
#
loop_
_entity.id
_entity.type
_entity.pdbx_description
1 polymer ?
#
loop_
_entity_poly.entity_id
_entity_poly.type
_entity_poly.pdbx_seq_one_letter_code
_entity_poly.pdbx_strand_id
1 'polypeptide(L)'
;MTTNTTTPPTIPAGPKPVGATNTGLDLLVTTITDDPGLIKKIPLTDIYSGATAADGMNKLIVEAIRATGVANNGDITAADVYDLNAYIRKLHLAEWKKLHGDDEDCEETGFHLVQNDGATSKLFERNAVNTVADGLYHLGFEIKDGHLLNEDGNANASVKTVAQWLNDLLATDLTGDSLKNASVDPYAEGTTKTGLDQLVTIITTDEGLNKKIATSEILPAHRCGWDE
;
A
#
# COMPACT_ATOMS: atom_id res chain seq x y z
N MET A 1 41.44 8.60 37.95
CA MET A 1 40.12 7.97 37.70
C MET A 1 39.90 8.00 36.20
N THR A 2 40.17 6.87 35.52
CA THR A 2 39.98 6.72 34.08
C THR A 2 38.56 6.21 33.85
N THR A 3 37.71 7.05 33.28
CA THR A 3 36.34 6.66 32.89
C THR A 3 36.42 5.78 31.65
N ASN A 4 36.27 4.47 31.84
CA ASN A 4 36.01 3.53 30.76
C ASN A 4 34.60 3.82 30.20
N THR A 5 34.53 4.48 29.06
CA THR A 5 33.36 4.47 28.19
C THR A 5 33.32 3.13 27.47
N THR A 6 32.65 2.14 28.06
CA THR A 6 32.25 0.92 27.36
C THR A 6 31.23 1.31 26.30
N THR A 7 31.62 1.25 25.02
CA THR A 7 30.70 1.28 23.89
C THR A 7 29.73 0.09 24.04
N PRO A 8 28.40 0.28 23.93
CA PRO A 8 27.45 -0.82 23.92
C PRO A 8 27.80 -1.81 22.80
N PRO A 9 27.60 -3.13 23.01
CA PRO A 9 27.87 -4.12 21.97
C PRO A 9 26.99 -3.85 20.75
N THR A 10 27.59 -3.55 19.60
CA THR A 10 26.88 -3.48 18.32
C THR A 10 26.54 -4.90 17.90
N ILE A 11 25.29 -5.32 18.10
CA ILE A 11 24.78 -6.54 17.45
C ILE A 11 24.85 -6.28 15.94
N PRO A 12 25.58 -7.10 15.17
CA PRO A 12 25.62 -6.92 13.73
C PRO A 12 24.20 -7.09 13.18
N ALA A 13 23.74 -6.11 12.40
CA ALA A 13 22.50 -6.26 11.66
C ALA A 13 22.59 -7.53 10.79
N GLY A 14 21.46 -8.25 10.66
CA GLY A 14 21.36 -9.42 9.79
C GLY A 14 21.65 -9.09 8.31
N PRO A 15 21.46 -10.03 7.37
CA PRO A 15 21.60 -9.70 5.94
C PRO A 15 20.67 -8.55 5.57
N LYS A 16 21.16 -7.62 4.73
CA LYS A 16 20.38 -6.47 4.23
C LYS A 16 19.08 -6.97 3.60
N PRO A 17 17.90 -6.51 4.06
CA PRO A 17 16.61 -6.89 3.48
C PRO A 17 16.52 -6.50 2.01
N VAL A 18 15.83 -7.31 1.23
CA VAL A 18 15.47 -7.04 -0.16
C VAL A 18 13.97 -7.30 -0.33
N GLY A 19 13.33 -6.52 -1.20
CA GLY A 19 11.93 -6.78 -1.53
C GLY A 19 11.77 -8.15 -2.19
N ALA A 20 10.71 -8.87 -1.80
CA ALA A 20 10.47 -10.24 -2.22
C ALA A 20 9.16 -10.39 -3.02
N THR A 21 8.51 -9.29 -3.37
CA THR A 21 7.25 -9.31 -4.13
C THR A 21 7.47 -9.61 -5.61
N ASN A 22 8.68 -9.34 -6.11
CA ASN A 22 9.02 -9.31 -7.54
C ASN A 22 8.15 -8.30 -8.30
N THR A 23 7.91 -7.14 -7.68
CA THR A 23 7.15 -6.03 -8.25
C THR A 23 7.89 -4.72 -8.03
N GLY A 24 7.42 -3.64 -8.65
CA GLY A 24 8.00 -2.32 -8.41
C GLY A 24 7.89 -1.81 -6.96
N LEU A 25 7.06 -2.42 -6.10
CA LEU A 25 7.03 -2.09 -4.67
C LEU A 25 8.35 -2.44 -3.95
N ASP A 26 9.15 -3.37 -4.49
CA ASP A 26 10.47 -3.73 -3.94
C ASP A 26 11.44 -2.54 -3.96
N LEU A 27 11.15 -1.50 -4.75
CA LEU A 27 11.86 -0.21 -4.72
C LEU A 27 11.74 0.48 -3.35
N LEU A 28 10.61 0.36 -2.65
CA LEU A 28 10.42 0.97 -1.33
C LEU A 28 11.39 0.35 -0.31
N VAL A 29 11.52 -0.97 -0.32
CA VAL A 29 12.45 -1.71 0.56
C VAL A 29 13.89 -1.29 0.29
N THR A 30 14.27 -1.25 -0.99
CA THR A 30 15.61 -0.80 -1.39
C THR A 30 15.86 0.64 -0.96
N THR A 31 14.88 1.52 -1.18
CA THR A 31 14.97 2.95 -0.81
C THR A 31 15.17 3.14 0.68
N ILE A 32 14.48 2.38 1.54
CA ILE A 32 14.67 2.43 3.00
C ILE A 32 16.08 1.97 3.36
N THR A 33 16.51 0.81 2.84
CA THR A 33 17.81 0.22 3.21
C THR A 33 19.02 0.99 2.72
N ASP A 34 18.86 1.80 1.66
CA ASP A 34 19.92 2.62 1.06
C ASP A 34 19.76 4.13 1.35
N ASP A 35 18.78 4.53 2.17
CA ASP A 35 18.55 5.95 2.44
C ASP A 35 19.72 6.58 3.19
N PRO A 36 20.42 7.59 2.62
CA PRO A 36 21.61 8.17 3.24
C PRO A 36 21.29 8.98 4.50
N GLY A 37 20.06 9.46 4.63
CA GLY A 37 19.56 10.16 5.81
C GLY A 37 19.33 9.21 6.98
N LEU A 38 18.64 8.09 6.73
CA LEU A 38 18.43 7.04 7.74
C LEU A 38 19.75 6.43 8.20
N ILE A 39 20.62 6.04 7.25
CA ILE A 39 21.95 5.46 7.54
C ILE A 39 22.79 6.38 8.45
N LYS A 40 22.59 7.70 8.36
CA LYS A 40 23.29 8.68 9.18
C LYS A 40 22.69 8.84 10.58
N LYS A 41 21.41 8.55 10.76
CA LYS A 41 20.64 8.95 11.96
C LYS A 41 20.28 7.80 12.88
N ILE A 42 19.97 6.63 12.34
CA ILE A 42 19.44 5.50 13.13
C ILE A 42 20.29 4.23 12.94
N PRO A 43 20.22 3.29 13.90
CA PRO A 43 20.90 2.00 13.79
C PRO A 43 20.50 1.21 12.54
N LEU A 44 21.46 0.48 11.95
CA LEU A 44 21.18 -0.41 10.82
C LEU A 44 20.15 -1.50 11.15
N THR A 45 20.06 -1.92 12.41
CA THR A 45 19.06 -2.89 12.88
C THR A 45 17.64 -2.38 12.68
N ASP A 46 17.43 -1.08 12.88
CA ASP A 46 16.12 -0.44 12.85
C ASP A 46 15.73 -0.21 11.39
N ILE A 47 16.68 0.26 10.57
CA ILE A 47 16.55 0.33 9.11
C ILE A 47 16.16 -1.05 8.53
N TYR A 48 16.84 -2.12 8.95
CA TYR A 48 16.56 -3.45 8.41
C TYR A 48 15.22 -4.01 8.91
N SER A 49 14.84 -3.71 10.15
CA SER A 49 13.55 -4.12 10.69
C SER A 49 12.39 -3.38 10.00
N GLY A 50 12.50 -2.06 9.85
CA GLY A 50 11.53 -1.24 9.11
C GLY A 50 11.43 -1.63 7.63
N ALA A 51 12.56 -1.91 6.96
CA ALA A 51 12.56 -2.42 5.59
C ALA A 51 11.91 -3.81 5.47
N THR A 52 12.10 -4.68 6.45
CA THR A 52 11.45 -6.00 6.50
C THR A 52 9.94 -5.86 6.70
N ALA A 53 9.51 -4.92 7.55
CA ALA A 53 8.11 -4.61 7.75
C ALA A 53 7.45 -4.07 6.47
N ALA A 54 8.12 -3.13 5.79
CA ALA A 54 7.74 -2.61 4.48
C ALA A 54 7.55 -3.73 3.44
N ASP A 55 8.49 -4.69 3.34
CA ASP A 55 8.34 -5.86 2.46
C ASP A 55 7.11 -6.72 2.82
N GLY A 56 6.83 -6.89 4.11
CA GLY A 56 5.61 -7.55 4.58
C GLY A 56 4.33 -6.85 4.10
N MET A 57 4.26 -5.53 4.22
CA MET A 57 3.11 -4.75 3.76
C MET A 57 2.96 -4.80 2.24
N ASN A 58 4.07 -4.71 1.50
CA ASN A 58 4.08 -4.85 0.04
C ASN A 58 3.50 -6.20 -0.41
N LYS A 59 3.80 -7.30 0.29
CA LYS A 59 3.21 -8.62 -0.01
C LYS A 59 1.69 -8.61 0.15
N LEU A 60 1.18 -8.00 1.21
CA LEU A 60 -0.25 -7.90 1.46
C LEU A 60 -0.96 -7.01 0.43
N ILE A 61 -0.31 -5.93 -0.04
CA ILE A 61 -0.81 -5.11 -1.15
C ILE A 61 -0.90 -5.93 -2.44
N VAL A 62 0.17 -6.66 -2.80
CA VAL A 62 0.20 -7.50 -4.02
C VAL A 62 -0.82 -8.63 -3.94
N GLU A 63 -1.00 -9.24 -2.77
CA GLU A 63 -2.05 -10.22 -2.54
C GLU A 63 -3.43 -9.60 -2.76
N ALA A 64 -3.70 -8.45 -2.15
CA ALA A 64 -4.98 -7.75 -2.28
C ALA A 64 -5.28 -7.43 -3.75
N ILE A 65 -4.31 -6.88 -4.50
CA ILE A 65 -4.46 -6.57 -5.93
C ILE A 65 -4.88 -7.80 -6.73
N ARG A 66 -4.20 -8.93 -6.52
CA ARG A 66 -4.53 -10.18 -7.22
C ARG A 66 -5.88 -10.75 -6.78
N ALA A 67 -6.20 -10.67 -5.50
CA ALA A 67 -7.41 -11.24 -4.95
C ALA A 67 -8.67 -10.48 -5.36
N THR A 68 -8.57 -9.16 -5.53
CA THR A 68 -9.69 -8.30 -5.99
C THR A 68 -9.76 -8.19 -7.51
N GLY A 69 -8.67 -8.49 -8.23
CA GLY A 69 -8.63 -8.41 -9.69
C GLY A 69 -8.54 -6.99 -10.25
N VAL A 70 -8.31 -6.00 -9.39
CA VAL A 70 -8.29 -4.57 -9.76
C VAL A 70 -7.15 -4.16 -10.70
N ALA A 71 -6.17 -5.05 -10.95
CA ALA A 71 -5.11 -4.82 -11.92
C ALA A 71 -5.42 -5.40 -13.32
N ASN A 72 -6.59 -6.05 -13.52
CA ASN A 72 -6.88 -6.77 -14.76
C ASN A 72 -6.93 -5.86 -16.00
N ASN A 73 -7.39 -4.63 -15.83
CA ASN A 73 -7.45 -3.60 -16.87
C ASN A 73 -6.12 -2.82 -17.03
N GLY A 74 -5.11 -3.10 -16.20
CA GLY A 74 -3.82 -2.43 -16.20
C GLY A 74 -3.80 -1.02 -15.58
N ASP A 75 -4.85 -0.62 -14.84
CA ASP A 75 -4.95 0.69 -14.20
C ASP A 75 -5.61 0.58 -12.82
N ILE A 76 -4.94 1.07 -11.78
CA ILE A 76 -5.51 1.12 -10.42
C ILE A 76 -6.18 2.48 -10.21
N THR A 77 -7.50 2.49 -10.07
CA THR A 77 -8.27 3.72 -9.84
C THR A 77 -8.44 4.03 -8.34
N ALA A 78 -9.04 5.18 -8.03
CA ALA A 78 -9.43 5.51 -6.65
C ALA A 78 -10.47 4.53 -6.09
N ALA A 79 -11.36 3.98 -6.92
CA ALA A 79 -12.36 2.99 -6.50
C ALA A 79 -11.68 1.66 -6.15
N ASP A 80 -10.67 1.29 -6.92
CA ASP A 80 -9.88 0.08 -6.66
C ASP A 80 -9.14 0.18 -5.31
N VAL A 81 -8.70 1.38 -4.91
CA VAL A 81 -8.10 1.61 -3.59
C VAL A 81 -9.10 1.30 -2.45
N TYR A 82 -10.40 1.57 -2.63
CA TYR A 82 -11.41 1.15 -1.66
C TYR A 82 -11.55 -0.38 -1.59
N ASP A 83 -11.46 -1.10 -2.72
CA ASP A 83 -11.46 -2.57 -2.72
C ASP A 83 -10.22 -3.15 -2.03
N LEU A 84 -9.04 -2.59 -2.30
CA LEU A 84 -7.79 -2.98 -1.64
C LEU A 84 -7.87 -2.74 -0.12
N ASN A 85 -8.36 -1.56 0.28
CA ASN A 85 -8.58 -1.21 1.68
C ASN A 85 -9.54 -2.19 2.35
N ALA A 86 -10.69 -2.46 1.74
CA ALA A 86 -11.68 -3.38 2.27
C ALA A 86 -11.12 -4.81 2.43
N TYR A 87 -10.34 -5.28 1.45
CA TYR A 87 -9.68 -6.58 1.50
C TYR A 87 -8.69 -6.67 2.67
N ILE A 88 -7.75 -5.72 2.76
CA ILE A 88 -6.73 -5.67 3.81
C ILE A 88 -7.37 -5.57 5.19
N ARG A 89 -8.35 -4.68 5.36
CA ARG A 89 -9.05 -4.50 6.65
C ARG A 89 -9.83 -5.74 7.08
N LYS A 90 -10.40 -6.46 6.12
CA LYS A 90 -11.20 -7.66 6.43
C LYS A 90 -10.35 -8.86 6.78
N LEU A 91 -9.23 -9.07 6.07
CA LEU A 91 -8.47 -10.32 6.15
C LEU A 91 -7.14 -10.18 6.89
N HIS A 92 -6.53 -8.99 6.84
CA HIS A 92 -5.13 -8.79 7.24
C HIS A 92 -4.94 -7.67 8.27
N LEU A 93 -6.00 -7.09 8.84
CA LEU A 93 -5.88 -5.91 9.70
C LEU A 93 -4.91 -6.09 10.88
N ALA A 94 -4.93 -7.25 11.53
CA ALA A 94 -4.05 -7.53 12.67
C ALA A 94 -2.57 -7.60 12.25
N GLU A 95 -2.28 -8.26 11.13
CA GLU A 95 -0.93 -8.35 10.58
C GLU A 95 -0.46 -7.01 10.03
N TRP A 96 -1.33 -6.30 9.32
CA TRP A 96 -1.09 -4.98 8.78
C TRP A 96 -0.69 -3.99 9.88
N LYS A 97 -1.43 -3.93 10.99
CA LYS A 97 -1.09 -3.07 12.13
C LYS A 97 0.25 -3.41 12.75
N LYS A 98 0.55 -4.71 12.88
CA LYS A 98 1.85 -5.16 13.42
C LYS A 98 3.02 -4.76 12.50
N LEU A 99 2.82 -4.85 11.19
CA LEU A 99 3.84 -4.46 10.21
C LEU A 99 3.97 -2.93 10.12
N HIS A 100 2.86 -2.21 10.12
CA HIS A 100 2.87 -0.75 10.20
C HIS A 100 3.63 -0.28 11.44
N GLY A 101 3.38 -0.96 12.56
CA GLY A 101 4.00 -0.65 13.82
C GLY A 101 3.24 0.45 14.55
N ASP A 102 3.86 0.87 15.64
CA ASP A 102 3.35 1.83 16.59
C ASP A 102 4.53 2.71 17.04
N ASP A 103 4.23 3.94 17.43
CA ASP A 103 5.15 4.90 18.06
C ASP A 103 4.66 5.36 19.45
N GLU A 104 3.59 4.74 19.98
CA GLU A 104 3.13 4.94 21.35
C GLU A 104 4.21 4.53 22.40
N ASP A 105 4.14 5.16 23.58
CA ASP A 105 5.01 4.88 24.74
C ASP A 105 6.53 4.97 24.50
N CYS A 106 6.96 5.66 23.43
CA CYS A 106 8.36 5.79 23.01
C CYS A 106 9.01 4.47 22.56
N GLU A 107 8.21 3.47 22.16
CA GLU A 107 8.70 2.23 21.56
C GLU A 107 8.26 2.14 20.10
N GLU A 108 9.16 2.46 19.18
CA GLU A 108 8.89 2.29 17.75
C GLU A 108 9.00 0.83 17.35
N THR A 109 8.03 0.36 16.56
CA THR A 109 8.03 -0.99 15.98
C THR A 109 7.68 -0.95 14.49
N GLY A 110 7.80 -2.08 13.79
CA GLY A 110 7.35 -2.18 12.41
C GLY A 110 8.00 -1.16 11.47
N PHE A 111 7.19 -0.54 10.62
CA PHE A 111 7.62 0.52 9.70
C PHE A 111 7.92 1.84 10.42
N HIS A 112 7.33 2.10 11.60
CA HIS A 112 7.62 3.32 12.37
C HIS A 112 9.10 3.45 12.78
N LEU A 113 9.86 2.35 12.84
CA LEU A 113 11.32 2.36 13.06
C LEU A 113 12.15 3.17 12.03
N VAL A 114 11.54 3.57 10.92
CA VAL A 114 12.19 4.39 9.88
C VAL A 114 11.38 5.63 9.51
N GLN A 115 10.14 5.72 9.97
CA GLN A 115 9.23 6.80 9.65
C GLN A 115 9.59 8.00 10.54
N ASN A 116 9.77 9.18 9.94
CA ASN A 116 10.19 10.40 10.65
C ASN A 116 11.62 10.39 11.23
N ASP A 117 12.40 9.33 11.01
CA ASP A 117 13.81 9.22 11.44
C ASP A 117 14.85 9.87 10.51
N GLY A 118 14.37 10.75 9.63
CA GLY A 118 15.20 11.58 8.80
C GLY A 118 15.68 10.95 7.51
N ALA A 119 14.84 10.12 6.91
CA ALA A 119 14.94 9.76 5.50
C ALA A 119 15.07 10.99 4.60
N THR A 120 15.87 10.88 3.54
CA THR A 120 16.17 11.98 2.60
C THR A 120 15.96 11.63 1.13
N SER A 121 15.82 10.35 0.82
CA SER A 121 15.54 9.85 -0.53
C SER A 121 14.17 10.36 -0.99
N LYS A 122 14.02 10.48 -2.31
CA LYS A 122 12.80 10.99 -2.91
C LYS A 122 12.22 10.03 -3.93
N LEU A 123 10.89 9.92 -3.89
CA LEU A 123 10.06 9.32 -4.93
C LEU A 123 8.96 10.33 -5.27
N PHE A 124 8.67 10.49 -6.56
CA PHE A 124 7.64 11.43 -7.03
C PHE A 124 7.81 12.86 -6.47
N GLU A 125 9.08 13.31 -6.39
CA GLU A 125 9.53 14.59 -5.81
C GLU A 125 9.23 14.79 -4.31
N ARG A 126 8.76 13.76 -3.63
CA ARG A 126 8.38 13.75 -2.20
C ARG A 126 9.34 12.89 -1.39
N ASN A 127 9.30 13.01 -0.07
CA ASN A 127 10.07 12.11 0.79
C ASN A 127 9.60 10.67 0.55
N ALA A 128 10.53 9.78 0.19
CA ALA A 128 10.17 8.42 -0.19
C ALA A 128 9.59 7.63 0.99
N VAL A 129 10.12 7.84 2.20
CA VAL A 129 9.70 7.11 3.40
C VAL A 129 8.52 7.82 4.07
N ASN A 130 8.72 9.08 4.48
CA ASN A 130 7.76 9.85 5.29
C ASN A 130 6.59 10.43 4.49
N THR A 131 6.40 10.03 3.24
CA THR A 131 5.27 10.52 2.43
C THR A 131 4.74 9.44 1.50
N VAL A 132 5.60 8.88 0.65
CA VAL A 132 5.15 7.88 -0.33
C VAL A 132 4.91 6.53 0.34
N ALA A 133 5.92 5.95 0.99
CA ALA A 133 5.77 4.69 1.72
C ALA A 133 4.75 4.83 2.84
N ASP A 134 4.85 5.89 3.64
CA ASP A 134 3.88 6.22 4.69
C ASP A 134 2.44 6.23 4.16
N GLY A 135 2.13 7.04 3.14
CA GLY A 135 0.77 7.13 2.63
C GLY A 135 0.26 5.84 1.97
N LEU A 136 1.14 5.00 1.42
CA LEU A 136 0.78 3.66 0.94
C LEU A 136 0.48 2.69 2.09
N TYR A 137 1.26 2.74 3.17
CA TYR A 137 1.12 1.84 4.32
C TYR A 137 -0.06 2.22 5.23
N HIS A 138 -0.65 3.38 5.00
CA HIS A 138 -1.96 3.72 5.53
C HIS A 138 -3.13 2.99 4.83
N LEU A 139 -2.89 2.21 3.76
CA LEU A 139 -3.93 1.51 2.99
C LEU A 139 -4.78 0.53 3.82
N GLY A 140 -4.31 0.06 4.97
CA GLY A 140 -5.10 -0.77 5.89
C GLY A 140 -5.97 0.01 6.90
N PHE A 141 -5.90 1.34 6.93
CA PHE A 141 -6.62 2.17 7.89
C PHE A 141 -7.96 2.67 7.36
N GLU A 142 -8.76 3.33 8.18
CA GLU A 142 -10.09 3.76 7.77
C GLU A 142 -10.00 4.79 6.64
N ILE A 143 -10.90 4.70 5.64
CA ILE A 143 -11.08 5.75 4.66
C ILE A 143 -12.21 6.67 5.10
N LYS A 144 -11.93 7.97 5.18
CA LYS A 144 -12.92 9.00 5.46
C LYS A 144 -12.70 10.21 4.56
N ASP A 145 -13.79 10.71 3.97
CA ASP A 145 -13.78 11.86 3.07
C ASP A 145 -12.76 11.75 1.91
N GLY A 146 -12.50 10.53 1.42
CA GLY A 146 -11.54 10.25 0.34
C GLY A 146 -10.07 10.19 0.78
N HIS A 147 -9.80 10.18 2.08
CA HIS A 147 -8.47 10.07 2.66
C HIS A 147 -8.35 8.81 3.51
N LEU A 148 -7.19 8.16 3.44
CA LEU A 148 -6.79 7.17 4.42
C LEU A 148 -6.46 7.91 5.71
N LEU A 149 -7.03 7.49 6.83
CA LEU A 149 -6.75 8.05 8.14
C LEU A 149 -5.49 7.44 8.73
N ASN A 150 -4.76 8.20 9.53
CA ASN A 150 -3.73 7.67 10.42
C ASN A 150 -4.34 7.03 11.68
N GLU A 151 -3.49 6.50 12.54
CA GLU A 151 -3.81 5.86 13.81
C GLU A 151 -4.70 6.72 14.71
N ASP A 152 -4.46 8.04 14.69
CA ASP A 152 -5.21 9.05 15.46
C ASP A 152 -6.54 9.46 14.82
N GLY A 153 -6.85 8.96 13.62
CA GLY A 153 -8.02 9.37 12.85
C GLY A 153 -7.85 10.69 12.08
N ASN A 154 -6.63 11.21 11.95
CA ASN A 154 -6.30 12.36 11.11
C ASN A 154 -6.15 11.96 9.65
N ALA A 155 -6.47 12.85 8.71
CA ALA A 155 -6.34 12.57 7.28
C ALA A 155 -4.88 12.48 6.84
N ASN A 156 -4.53 11.36 6.19
CA ASN A 156 -3.27 11.15 5.46
C ASN A 156 -3.54 11.23 3.94
N ALA A 157 -2.86 10.42 3.12
CA ALA A 157 -2.92 10.46 1.67
C ALA A 157 -4.34 10.22 1.16
N SER A 158 -4.71 10.96 0.11
CA SER A 158 -5.98 10.72 -0.57
C SER A 158 -5.93 9.38 -1.31
N VAL A 159 -7.08 8.71 -1.46
CA VAL A 159 -7.19 7.47 -2.24
C VAL A 159 -6.73 7.67 -3.69
N LYS A 160 -6.92 8.88 -4.25
CA LYS A 160 -6.42 9.25 -5.57
C LYS A 160 -4.89 9.30 -5.63
N THR A 161 -4.25 9.84 -4.61
CA THR A 161 -2.79 9.93 -4.52
C THR A 161 -2.17 8.54 -4.38
N VAL A 162 -2.80 7.69 -3.56
CA VAL A 162 -2.39 6.28 -3.40
C VAL A 162 -2.51 5.52 -4.71
N ALA A 163 -3.63 5.66 -5.41
CA ALA A 163 -3.82 5.08 -6.74
C ALA A 163 -2.70 5.52 -7.71
N GLN A 164 -2.35 6.81 -7.73
CA GLN A 164 -1.27 7.33 -8.56
C GLN A 164 0.09 6.69 -8.22
N TRP A 165 0.46 6.63 -6.94
CA TRP A 165 1.73 6.01 -6.54
C TRP A 165 1.77 4.51 -6.82
N LEU A 166 0.66 3.79 -6.64
CA LEU A 166 0.57 2.39 -7.00
C LEU A 166 0.78 2.19 -8.51
N ASN A 167 0.13 3.00 -9.36
CA ASN A 167 0.36 2.94 -10.81
C ASN A 167 1.81 3.25 -11.19
N ASP A 168 2.41 4.29 -10.59
CA ASP A 168 3.77 4.68 -10.91
C ASP A 168 4.80 3.62 -10.46
N LEU A 169 4.62 3.04 -9.27
CA LEU A 169 5.49 1.96 -8.76
C LEU A 169 5.29 0.67 -9.55
N LEU A 170 4.04 0.29 -9.85
CA LEU A 170 3.68 -0.98 -10.47
C LEU A 170 3.54 -0.89 -11.99
N ALA A 171 3.98 0.19 -12.65
CA ALA A 171 3.75 0.42 -14.08
C ALA A 171 4.17 -0.78 -14.97
N THR A 172 5.29 -1.43 -14.65
CA THR A 172 5.76 -2.62 -15.38
C THR A 172 4.88 -3.84 -15.08
N ASP A 173 4.45 -4.00 -13.83
CA ASP A 173 3.62 -5.11 -13.38
C ASP A 173 2.20 -5.05 -13.95
N LEU A 174 1.65 -3.83 -14.07
CA LEU A 174 0.32 -3.55 -14.61
C LEU A 174 0.25 -3.74 -16.13
N THR A 175 1.33 -3.45 -16.84
CA THR A 175 1.43 -3.72 -18.30
C THR A 175 1.65 -5.20 -18.60
N GLY A 176 2.25 -5.94 -17.65
CA GLY A 176 2.41 -7.38 -17.72
C GLY A 176 1.17 -8.16 -17.26
N ASP A 177 1.40 -9.44 -16.93
CA ASP A 177 0.36 -10.34 -16.40
C ASP A 177 0.63 -10.73 -14.93
N SER A 178 1.66 -10.18 -14.28
CA SER A 178 2.10 -10.58 -12.93
C SER A 178 1.09 -10.26 -11.83
N LEU A 179 0.23 -9.26 -12.04
CA LEU A 179 -0.81 -8.83 -11.09
C LEU A 179 -2.22 -9.22 -11.52
N LYS A 180 -2.41 -9.74 -12.72
CA LYS A 180 -3.74 -10.07 -13.23
C LYS A 180 -4.28 -11.36 -12.61
N ASN A 181 -5.60 -11.38 -12.42
CA ASN A 181 -6.35 -12.56 -12.03
C ASN A 181 -7.60 -12.67 -12.90
N ALA A 182 -7.49 -13.41 -14.01
CA ALA A 182 -8.60 -13.61 -14.94
C ALA A 182 -9.81 -14.36 -14.35
N SER A 183 -9.68 -14.97 -13.15
CA SER A 183 -10.81 -15.63 -12.47
C SER A 183 -11.64 -14.66 -11.64
N VAL A 184 -11.15 -13.43 -11.41
CA VAL A 184 -11.83 -12.40 -10.64
C VAL A 184 -11.75 -11.11 -11.45
N ASP A 185 -12.83 -10.76 -12.14
CA ASP A 185 -12.93 -9.48 -12.84
C ASP A 185 -13.92 -8.56 -12.12
N PRO A 186 -13.45 -7.50 -11.44
CA PRO A 186 -14.33 -6.56 -10.76
C PRO A 186 -15.02 -5.60 -11.75
N TYR A 187 -14.59 -5.55 -13.01
CA TYR A 187 -15.14 -4.67 -14.02
C TYR A 187 -16.25 -5.37 -14.81
N ALA A 188 -17.44 -4.77 -14.81
CA ALA A 188 -18.56 -5.24 -15.62
C ALA A 188 -18.55 -4.55 -16.98
N GLU A 189 -18.71 -5.34 -18.03
CA GLU A 189 -18.90 -4.85 -19.39
C GLU A 189 -20.37 -5.01 -19.81
N GLY A 190 -20.88 -4.05 -20.58
CA GLY A 190 -22.18 -4.20 -21.22
C GLY A 190 -22.14 -5.31 -22.27
N THR A 191 -22.92 -6.37 -22.06
CA THR A 191 -22.92 -7.56 -22.93
C THR A 191 -24.11 -7.62 -23.89
N THR A 192 -25.01 -6.64 -23.82
CA THR A 192 -26.28 -6.68 -24.57
C THR A 192 -26.10 -6.40 -26.05
N LYS A 193 -24.94 -5.83 -26.45
CA LYS A 193 -24.63 -5.33 -27.80
C LYS A 193 -25.62 -4.27 -28.26
N THR A 194 -26.08 -3.44 -27.32
CA THR A 194 -27.01 -2.33 -27.58
C THR A 194 -26.44 -1.01 -27.09
N GLY A 195 -27.11 0.10 -27.41
CA GLY A 195 -26.76 1.40 -26.84
C GLY A 195 -26.85 1.45 -25.30
N LEU A 196 -27.53 0.49 -24.65
CA LEU A 196 -27.58 0.41 -23.18
C LEU A 196 -26.25 0.01 -22.56
N ASP A 197 -25.35 -0.62 -23.30
CA ASP A 197 -24.00 -0.94 -22.82
C ASP A 197 -23.21 0.33 -22.48
N GLN A 198 -23.55 1.47 -23.12
CA GLN A 198 -22.97 2.78 -22.79
C GLN A 198 -23.33 3.24 -21.37
N LEU A 199 -24.48 2.84 -20.82
CA LEU A 199 -24.84 3.18 -19.45
C LEU A 199 -23.93 2.48 -18.44
N VAL A 200 -23.53 1.23 -18.73
CA VAL A 200 -22.54 0.52 -17.90
C VAL A 200 -21.24 1.30 -17.92
N THR A 201 -20.74 1.68 -19.11
CA THR A 201 -19.53 2.50 -19.23
C THR A 201 -19.63 3.84 -18.50
N ILE A 202 -20.76 4.55 -18.62
CA ILE A 202 -20.95 5.84 -17.94
C ILE A 202 -20.87 5.68 -16.43
N ILE A 203 -21.50 4.62 -15.87
CA ILE A 203 -21.48 4.37 -14.43
C ILE A 203 -20.08 3.96 -13.95
N THR A 204 -19.41 3.06 -14.67
CA THR A 204 -18.09 2.55 -14.25
C THR A 204 -16.97 3.57 -14.40
N THR A 205 -17.12 4.52 -15.33
CA THR A 205 -16.11 5.58 -15.56
C THR A 205 -16.46 6.89 -14.85
N ASP A 206 -17.54 6.94 -14.08
CA ASP A 206 -17.96 8.16 -13.39
C ASP A 206 -16.91 8.55 -12.33
N GLU A 207 -16.32 9.74 -12.50
CA GLU A 207 -15.26 10.23 -11.62
C GLU A 207 -15.76 10.51 -10.19
N GLY A 208 -17.05 10.84 -10.04
CA GLY A 208 -17.66 11.12 -8.74
C GLY A 208 -17.90 9.86 -7.92
N LEU A 209 -18.38 8.79 -8.56
CA LEU A 209 -18.56 7.47 -7.96
C LEU A 209 -17.22 6.83 -7.62
N ASN A 210 -16.27 6.85 -8.57
CA ASN A 210 -14.95 6.28 -8.37
C ASN A 210 -14.13 6.92 -7.24
N LYS A 211 -14.56 8.09 -6.73
CA LYS A 211 -13.95 8.77 -5.58
C LYS A 211 -14.54 8.37 -4.23
N LYS A 212 -15.66 7.63 -4.20
CA LYS A 212 -16.47 7.47 -2.98
C LYS A 212 -16.83 6.04 -2.63
N ILE A 213 -16.85 5.15 -3.60
CA ILE A 213 -17.27 3.76 -3.42
C ILE A 213 -16.31 2.81 -4.11
N ALA A 214 -16.26 1.57 -3.63
CA ALA A 214 -15.39 0.53 -4.17
C ALA A 214 -15.83 0.08 -5.57
N THR A 215 -14.91 -0.36 -6.43
CA THR A 215 -15.22 -0.89 -7.77
C THR A 215 -16.22 -2.04 -7.67
N SER A 216 -16.04 -2.93 -6.68
CA SER A 216 -16.99 -4.02 -6.40
C SER A 216 -18.38 -3.57 -5.94
N GLU A 217 -18.54 -2.32 -5.50
CA GLU A 217 -19.83 -1.72 -5.10
C GLU A 217 -20.46 -0.86 -6.20
N ILE A 218 -19.67 -0.28 -7.11
CA ILE A 218 -20.18 0.42 -8.32
C ILE A 218 -20.99 -0.54 -9.18
N LEU A 219 -20.56 -1.80 -9.23
CA LEU A 219 -21.17 -2.85 -10.02
C LEU A 219 -21.51 -4.03 -9.12
N PRO A 220 -22.78 -4.23 -8.74
CA PRO A 220 -23.19 -5.52 -8.24
C PRO A 220 -23.10 -6.52 -9.40
N ALA A 221 -21.96 -7.20 -9.54
CA ALA A 221 -21.88 -8.43 -10.30
C ALA A 221 -22.87 -9.41 -9.66
N HIS A 222 -24.08 -9.50 -10.22
CA HIS A 222 -25.14 -10.49 -9.98
C HIS A 222 -24.94 -11.44 -8.78
N ARG A 223 -24.92 -10.91 -7.53
CA ARG A 223 -25.07 -11.70 -6.31
C ARG A 223 -26.52 -11.75 -5.81
N CYS A 224 -27.48 -11.48 -6.70
CA CYS A 224 -28.85 -11.95 -6.48
C CYS A 224 -28.91 -13.48 -6.70
N GLY A 225 -28.34 -14.22 -5.75
CA GLY A 225 -28.89 -15.51 -5.38
C GLY A 225 -30.17 -15.21 -4.62
N TRP A 226 -31.31 -15.31 -5.30
CA TRP A 226 -32.57 -15.53 -4.62
C TRP A 226 -32.52 -16.98 -4.13
N ASP A 227 -32.13 -17.17 -2.88
CA ASP A 227 -32.36 -18.45 -2.20
C ASP A 227 -33.83 -18.47 -1.77
N GLU A 228 -34.62 -19.30 -2.45
CA GLU A 228 -35.93 -19.80 -1.98
C GLU A 228 -35.73 -20.85 -0.87
#